data_AF-A0A971MND7-F1
#
_entry.id   AF-A0A971MND7-F1
#
_cell.length_a   1.000
_cell.length_b   1.000
_cell.length_c   1.000
_cell.angle_alpha   90.00
_cell.angle_beta   90.00
_cell.angle_gamma   90.00
#
_symmetry.space_group_name_H-M   'P 1'
#
loop_
_entity.id
_entity.type
_entity.pdbx_description
1 polymer ?
#
loop_
_entity_poly.entity_id
_entity_poly.type
_entity_poly.pdbx_seq_one_letter_code
_entity_poly.pdbx_strand_id
1 'polypeptide(L)'
;MFKIQQLVSIFLQLVTGIMNVLVSARSMEELEEKIQRLVQKITGQLLEWSLSEIDVRLAKDVDSGKYENKGIRSRTLVTTVGEIEIKRRYYR
;
A
#
# COMPACT_ATOMS: atom_id res chain seq x y z
N MET A 1 6.71 11.69 7.11
CA MET A 1 6.92 10.88 8.32
C MET A 1 5.60 10.25 8.76
N PHE A 2 5.45 8.93 8.64
CA PHE A 2 4.29 8.26 9.24
C PHE A 2 4.30 8.49 10.74
N LYS A 3 3.14 8.82 11.30
CA LYS A 3 2.98 8.77 12.75
C LYS A 3 2.93 7.30 13.11
N ILE A 4 3.61 6.89 14.18
CA ILE A 4 3.61 5.49 14.66
C ILE A 4 2.18 4.92 14.77
N GLN A 5 1.21 5.79 15.05
CA GLN A 5 -0.23 5.53 15.05
C GLN A 5 -0.75 4.91 13.74
N GLN A 6 -0.29 5.37 12.58
CA GLN A 6 -0.73 4.85 11.28
C GLN A 6 -0.13 3.46 11.00
N LEU A 7 1.13 3.22 11.37
CA LEU A 7 1.74 1.88 11.29
C LEU A 7 1.01 0.89 12.22
N VAL A 8 0.74 1.32 13.45
CA VAL A 8 -0.03 0.53 14.43
C VAL A 8 -1.43 0.26 13.89
N SER A 9 -2.09 1.23 13.26
CA SER A 9 -3.41 1.04 12.65
C SER A 9 -3.39 0.00 11.54
N ILE A 10 -2.42 0.04 10.63
CA ILE A 10 -2.26 -0.96 9.56
C ILE A 10 -2.02 -2.34 10.16
N PHE A 11 -1.14 -2.44 11.17
CA PHE A 11 -0.85 -3.70 11.84
C PHE A 11 -2.08 -4.29 12.55
N LEU A 12 -2.82 -3.46 13.28
CA LEU A 12 -4.07 -3.87 13.93
C LEU A 12 -5.12 -4.30 12.89
N GLN A 13 -5.22 -3.60 11.76
CA GLN A 13 -6.12 -3.97 10.66
C GLN A 13 -5.76 -5.34 10.07
N LEU A 14 -4.47 -5.66 9.95
CA LEU A 14 -4.00 -6.98 9.51
C LEU A 14 -4.39 -8.06 10.52
N VAL A 15 -4.04 -7.91 11.79
CA VAL A 15 -4.28 -8.92 12.83
C VAL A 15 -5.78 -9.16 13.02
N THR A 16 -6.57 -8.10 13.16
CA THR A 16 -8.04 -8.22 13.31
C THR A 16 -8.69 -8.81 12.06
N GLY A 17 -8.20 -8.44 10.87
CA GLY A 17 -8.64 -9.02 9.61
C GLY A 17 -8.40 -10.53 9.56
N ILE A 18 -7.19 -10.99 9.91
CA ILE A 18 -6.85 -12.42 9.91
C ILE A 18 -7.76 -13.17 10.89
N MET A 19 -7.91 -12.67 12.12
CA MET A 19 -8.78 -13.30 13.12
C MET A 19 -10.23 -13.41 12.64
N ASN A 20 -10.76 -12.35 12.03
CA ASN A 20 -12.12 -12.36 11.49
C ASN A 20 -12.28 -13.37 10.34
N VAL A 21 -11.29 -13.48 9.46
CA VAL A 21 -11.33 -14.43 8.35
C VAL A 21 -11.29 -15.87 8.86
N LEU A 22 -10.42 -16.16 9.83
CA LEU A 22 -10.33 -17.49 10.46
C LEU A 22 -11.63 -17.92 11.15
N VAL A 23 -12.38 -16.98 11.74
CA VAL A 23 -13.64 -17.27 12.45
C VAL A 23 -14.84 -17.33 11.51
N SER A 24 -14.82 -16.58 10.39
CA SER A 24 -16.00 -16.40 9.53
C SER A 24 -16.01 -17.22 8.25
N ALA A 25 -14.87 -17.77 7.82
CA ALA A 25 -14.79 -18.56 6.60
C ALA A 25 -15.54 -19.89 6.74
N ARG A 26 -16.34 -20.24 5.73
CA ARG A 26 -17.17 -21.46 5.72
C ARG A 26 -16.55 -22.59 4.89
N SER A 27 -15.53 -22.28 4.11
CA SER A 27 -14.78 -23.24 3.29
C SER A 27 -13.31 -22.84 3.21
N MET A 28 -12.47 -23.80 2.78
CA MET A 28 -11.04 -23.53 2.54
C MET A 28 -10.84 -22.51 1.42
N GLU A 29 -11.64 -22.59 0.35
CA GLU A 29 -11.59 -21.63 -0.77
C GLU A 29 -11.90 -20.21 -0.31
N GLU A 30 -12.95 -20.03 0.50
CA GLU A 30 -13.33 -18.72 1.05
C GLU A 30 -12.24 -18.19 2.01
N LEU A 31 -11.60 -19.07 2.78
CA LEU A 31 -10.50 -18.70 3.66
C LEU A 31 -9.31 -18.16 2.86
N GLU A 32 -8.88 -18.89 1.83
CA GLU A 32 -7.76 -18.49 0.97
C GLU A 32 -8.04 -17.15 0.26
N GLU A 33 -9.21 -17.01 -0.36
CA GLU A 33 -9.59 -15.78 -1.06
C GLU A 33 -9.60 -14.57 -0.12
N LYS A 34 -10.22 -14.72 1.06
CA LYS A 34 -10.32 -13.63 2.04
C LYS A 34 -8.96 -13.23 2.61
N ILE A 35 -8.08 -14.21 2.92
CA ILE A 35 -6.72 -13.92 3.38
C ILE A 35 -5.93 -13.22 2.28
N GLN A 36 -5.99 -13.70 1.04
CA GLN A 36 -5.27 -13.07 -0.08
C GLN A 36 -5.70 -11.62 -0.30
N ARG A 37 -7.01 -11.34 -0.33
CA ARG A 37 -7.55 -9.98 -0.49
C ARG A 37 -7.15 -9.07 0.67
N LEU A 38 -7.16 -9.59 1.90
CA LEU A 38 -6.72 -8.84 3.08
C LEU A 38 -5.25 -8.43 2.94
N VAL A 39 -4.38 -9.38 2.61
CA VAL A 39 -2.94 -9.12 2.46
C VAL A 39 -2.68 -8.13 1.33
N GLN A 40 -3.30 -8.31 0.16
CA GLN A 40 -3.19 -7.37 -0.96
C GLN A 40 -3.56 -5.94 -0.56
N LYS A 41 -4.67 -5.77 0.17
CA LYS A 41 -5.12 -4.46 0.64
C LYS A 41 -4.10 -3.82 1.60
N ILE A 42 -3.61 -4.58 2.58
CA ILE A 42 -2.62 -4.09 3.56
C ILE A 42 -1.31 -3.72 2.86
N THR A 43 -0.84 -4.55 1.93
CA THR A 43 0.35 -4.28 1.11
C THR A 43 0.16 -3.01 0.29
N GLY A 44 -1.01 -2.81 -0.33
CA GLY A 44 -1.33 -1.58 -1.06
C GLY A 44 -1.21 -0.33 -0.19
N GLN A 45 -1.77 -0.35 1.02
CA GLN A 45 -1.67 0.76 1.97
C GLN A 45 -0.21 1.08 2.36
N LEU A 46 0.61 0.04 2.59
CA LEU A 46 2.03 0.21 2.89
C LEU A 46 2.84 0.76 1.71
N LEU A 47 2.52 0.30 0.49
CA LEU A 47 3.17 0.78 -0.73
C LEU A 47 2.82 2.23 -1.03
N GLU A 48 1.55 2.60 -0.96
CA GLU A 48 1.11 4.00 -1.14
C GLU A 48 1.82 4.93 -0.16
N TRP A 49 1.96 4.52 1.11
CA TRP A 49 2.74 5.29 2.06
C TRP A 49 4.21 5.41 1.67
N SER A 50 4.87 4.27 1.44
CA SER A 50 6.30 4.24 1.14
C SER A 50 6.62 5.14 -0.06
N LEU A 51 5.75 5.11 -1.07
CA LEU A 51 5.83 5.95 -2.25
C LEU A 51 5.53 7.42 -1.96
N SER A 52 4.59 7.74 -1.08
CA SER A 52 4.33 9.11 -0.64
C SER A 52 5.55 9.73 0.07
N GLU A 53 6.25 8.96 0.90
CA GLU A 53 7.48 9.43 1.55
C GLU A 53 8.62 9.63 0.52
N ILE A 54 8.71 8.74 -0.48
CA ILE A 54 9.63 8.94 -1.62
C ILE A 54 9.26 10.23 -2.38
N ASP A 55 7.98 10.46 -2.64
CA ASP A 55 7.50 11.66 -3.34
C ASP A 55 7.82 12.94 -2.55
N VAL A 56 7.76 12.92 -1.22
CA VAL A 56 8.15 14.05 -0.35
C VAL A 56 9.66 14.31 -0.44
N ARG A 57 10.49 13.25 -0.47
CA ARG A 57 11.95 13.41 -0.63
C ARG A 57 12.30 13.95 -2.01
N LEU A 58 11.69 13.40 -3.06
CA LEU A 58 11.86 13.88 -4.44
C LEU A 58 11.43 15.33 -4.58
N ALA A 59 10.32 15.75 -3.94
CA ALA A 59 9.86 17.13 -3.96
C ALA A 59 10.89 18.11 -3.34
N LYS A 60 11.65 17.69 -2.32
CA LYS A 60 12.75 18.52 -1.78
C LYS A 60 13.92 18.63 -2.75
N ASP A 61 14.16 17.58 -3.55
CA ASP A 61 15.17 17.61 -4.61
C ASP A 61 14.71 18.42 -5.84
N VAL A 62 13.42 18.69 -6.02
CA VAL A 62 12.89 19.60 -7.06
C VAL A 62 13.39 21.03 -6.85
N ASP A 63 13.49 21.50 -5.60
CA ASP A 63 14.04 22.83 -5.29
C ASP A 63 15.52 22.98 -5.70
N SER A 64 16.22 21.86 -5.92
CA SER A 64 17.60 21.83 -6.45
C SER A 64 17.67 21.78 -7.99
N GLY A 65 16.52 21.79 -8.70
CA GLY A 65 16.44 21.75 -10.16
C GLY A 65 16.66 20.37 -10.79
N LYS A 66 16.72 19.30 -9.98
CA LYS A 66 17.12 17.96 -10.43
C LYS A 66 15.97 17.11 -10.99
N TYR A 67 14.73 17.39 -10.60
CA TYR A 67 13.54 16.65 -11.02
C TYR A 67 12.35 17.59 -11.24
N GLU A 68 11.47 17.29 -12.19
CA GLU A 68 10.24 18.04 -12.46
C GLU A 68 9.00 17.15 -12.29
N ASN A 69 8.01 17.61 -11.51
CA ASN A 69 6.74 16.88 -11.36
C ASN A 69 5.85 17.07 -12.60
N LYS A 70 5.56 15.97 -13.31
CA LYS A 70 4.75 15.93 -14.54
C LYS A 70 3.29 15.50 -14.31
N GLY A 71 2.84 15.41 -13.06
CA GLY A 71 1.48 15.06 -12.68
C GLY A 71 1.35 13.70 -11.99
N ILE A 72 0.09 13.27 -11.76
CA ILE A 72 -0.25 12.01 -11.09
C ILE A 72 -0.60 10.97 -12.14
N ARG A 73 -0.07 9.75 -12.00
CA ARG A 73 -0.40 8.61 -12.86
C ARG A 73 -0.81 7.40 -12.03
N SER A 74 -1.78 6.64 -12.52
CA SER A 74 -2.07 5.30 -12.01
C SER A 74 -1.08 4.29 -12.60
N ARG A 75 -0.64 3.33 -11.80
CA ARG A 75 0.20 2.20 -12.22
C ARG A 75 -0.23 0.94 -11.50
N THR A 76 -0.27 -0.17 -12.21
CA THR A 76 -0.43 -1.50 -11.64
C THR A 76 0.95 -2.08 -11.35
N LEU A 77 1.21 -2.45 -10.10
CA LEU A 77 2.40 -3.17 -9.67
C LEU A 77 2.08 -4.67 -9.61
N VAL A 78 2.90 -5.47 -10.26
CA VAL A 78 2.86 -6.93 -10.11
C VAL A 78 3.74 -7.29 -8.91
N THR A 79 3.12 -7.83 -7.86
CA THR A 79 3.80 -8.19 -6.61
C THR A 79 3.59 -9.66 -6.29
N THR A 80 4.32 -10.18 -5.31
CA THR A 80 4.15 -11.57 -4.84
C THR A 80 2.77 -11.83 -4.24
N VAL A 81 2.07 -10.79 -3.79
CA VAL A 81 0.71 -10.91 -3.24
C VAL A 81 -0.37 -10.69 -4.31
N GLY A 82 0.02 -10.34 -5.54
CA GLY A 82 -0.88 -10.09 -6.67
C GLY A 82 -0.71 -8.70 -7.28
N GLU A 83 -1.67 -8.31 -8.11
CA GLU A 83 -1.69 -7.00 -8.76
C GLU A 83 -2.24 -5.93 -7.81
N ILE A 84 -1.51 -4.82 -7.69
CA ILE A 84 -1.90 -3.69 -6.85
C ILE A 84 -1.87 -2.43 -7.71
N GLU A 85 -3.03 -1.79 -7.89
CA GLU A 85 -3.12 -0.47 -8.52
C GLU A 85 -2.78 0.63 -7.51
N ILE A 86 -1.90 1.54 -7.90
CA ILE A 86 -1.47 2.68 -7.09
C ILE A 86 -1.48 3.97 -7.90
N LYS A 87 -1.81 5.09 -7.25
CA LYS A 87 -1.69 6.43 -7.84
C LYS A 87 -0.50 7.16 -7.24
N ARG A 88 0.43 7.61 -8.08
CA ARG A 88 1.64 8.31 -7.63
C ARG A 88 2.02 9.49 -8.52
N ARG A 89 2.82 10.41 -7.98
CA ARG A 89 3.41 11.50 -8.76
C ARG A 89 4.51 10.95 -9.67
N TYR A 90 4.59 11.51 -10.86
CA TYR A 90 5.62 11.18 -11.84
C TYR A 90 6.62 12.33 -11.91
N TYR A 91 7.87 12.02 -11.56
CA TYR A 91 8.99 12.95 -11.64
C TYR A 91 9.87 12.56 -12.83
N ARG A 92 10.35 13.54 -13.59
CA ARG A 92 11.28 13.37 -14.70
C ARG A 92 12.55 14.17 -14.47
#